data_AF-A0A7C6VEM0-F1
#
_entry.id   AF-A0A7C6VEM0-F1
#
_cell.length_a   1.000
_cell.length_b   1.000
_cell.length_c   1.000
_cell.angle_alpha   90.00
_cell.angle_beta   90.00
_cell.angle_gamma   90.00
#
_symmetry.space_group_name_H-M   'P 1'
#
loop_
_entity.id
_entity.type
_entity.pdbx_description
1 polymer ?
#
loop_
_entity_poly.entity_id
_entity_poly.type
_entity_poly.pdbx_seq_one_letter_code
_entity_poly.pdbx_strand_id
1 'polypeptide(L)'
;MAGKVGSGLEACRLAEEVKKMLVESLTIIIVLSVLNEIITEIIKTAFPIFKGYAMIIAIVCGVVLCIQAQVGLMSVLGVTMRSPVIDYLLTGVIISRGSNVIHDLISQLEPRKSS
;
A
#
# COMPACT_ATOMS: atom_id res chain seq x y z
N MET A 1 24.42 -34.50 -18.21
CA MET A 1 23.08 -33.94 -17.91
C MET A 1 23.10 -32.90 -16.76
N ALA A 2 24.20 -32.17 -16.55
CA ALA A 2 24.33 -31.19 -15.45
C ALA A 2 23.83 -29.76 -15.79
N GLY A 3 23.55 -29.48 -17.07
CA GLY A 3 23.24 -28.11 -17.54
C GLY A 3 21.80 -27.63 -17.32
N LYS A 4 20.84 -28.51 -16.98
CA LYS A 4 19.42 -28.13 -16.76
C LYS A 4 19.10 -27.76 -15.31
N VAL A 5 19.91 -28.19 -14.34
CA VAL A 5 19.65 -27.96 -12.89
C VAL A 5 20.02 -26.54 -12.47
N GLY A 6 21.05 -25.93 -13.06
CA GLY A 6 21.46 -24.54 -12.77
C GLY A 6 20.43 -23.50 -13.19
N SER A 7 19.82 -23.65 -14.37
CA SER A 7 18.84 -22.68 -14.90
C SER A 7 17.55 -22.62 -14.08
N GLY A 8 17.09 -23.75 -13.52
CA GLY A 8 15.92 -23.78 -12.64
C GLY A 8 16.18 -23.17 -11.26
N LEU A 9 17.38 -23.36 -10.71
CA LEU A 9 17.76 -22.82 -9.40
C LEU A 9 17.91 -21.29 -9.43
N GLU A 10 18.46 -20.73 -10.52
CA GLU A 10 18.56 -19.26 -10.69
C GLU A 10 17.20 -18.60 -10.92
N ALA A 11 16.31 -19.22 -11.69
CA ALA A 11 14.94 -18.74 -11.88
C ALA A 11 14.16 -18.74 -10.55
N CYS A 12 14.32 -19.78 -9.73
CA CYS A 12 13.69 -19.87 -8.41
C CYS A 12 14.23 -18.80 -7.45
N ARG A 13 15.55 -18.52 -7.49
CA ARG A 13 16.19 -17.48 -6.69
C ARG A 13 15.75 -16.06 -7.09
N LEU A 14 15.63 -15.79 -8.39
CA LEU A 14 15.07 -14.53 -8.88
C LEU A 14 13.62 -14.34 -8.44
N ALA A 15 12.80 -15.40 -8.47
CA ALA A 15 11.42 -15.34 -7.99
C ALA A 15 11.33 -15.07 -6.47
N GLU A 16 12.21 -15.66 -5.67
CA GLU A 16 12.34 -15.38 -4.23
C GLU A 16 12.76 -13.93 -3.95
N GLU A 17 13.77 -13.42 -4.66
CA GLU A 17 14.22 -12.03 -4.54
C GLU A 17 13.11 -11.03 -4.93
N VAL A 18 12.42 -11.29 -6.05
CA VAL A 18 11.28 -10.47 -6.48
C VAL A 18 10.16 -10.52 -5.44
N LYS A 19 9.82 -11.71 -4.94
CA LYS A 19 8.81 -11.85 -3.88
C LYS A 19 9.21 -11.05 -2.64
N LYS A 20 10.47 -11.09 -2.24
CA LYS A 20 10.99 -10.36 -1.07
C LYS A 20 10.85 -8.85 -1.25
N MET A 21 11.23 -8.32 -2.41
CA MET A 21 11.06 -6.89 -2.76
C MET A 21 9.58 -6.46 -2.73
N LEU A 22 8.69 -7.31 -3.21
CA LEU A 22 7.25 -7.05 -3.19
C LEU A 22 6.69 -7.02 -1.77
N VAL A 23 7.04 -8.01 -0.94
CA VAL A 23 6.56 -8.09 0.45
C VAL A 23 7.02 -6.88 1.26
N GLU A 24 8.27 -6.45 1.09
CA GLU A 24 8.80 -5.26 1.77
C GLU A 24 8.03 -3.99 1.37
N SER A 25 7.81 -3.78 0.07
CA SER A 25 7.10 -2.60 -0.44
C SER A 25 5.64 -2.56 0.02
N LEU A 26 4.95 -3.71 0.01
CA LEU A 26 3.58 -3.81 0.53
C LEU A 26 3.51 -3.56 2.04
N THR A 27 4.53 -4.01 2.79
CA THR A 27 4.63 -3.74 4.23
C THR A 27 4.76 -2.24 4.49
N ILE A 28 5.57 -1.53 3.70
CA ILE A 28 5.71 -0.06 3.80
C ILE A 28 4.37 0.64 3.54
N ILE A 29 3.60 0.20 2.54
CA ILE A 29 2.27 0.76 2.25
C ILE A 29 1.29 0.53 3.41
N ILE A 30 1.34 -0.64 4.05
CA ILE A 30 0.54 -0.92 5.25
C ILE A 30 0.92 0.01 6.40
N VAL A 31 2.22 0.20 6.64
CA VAL A 31 2.71 1.11 7.68
C VAL A 31 2.28 2.55 7.39
N LEU A 32 2.42 3.02 6.15
CA LEU A 32 1.95 4.34 5.71
C LEU A 32 0.45 4.54 5.93
N SER A 33 -0.36 3.50 5.70
CA SER A 33 -1.81 3.53 5.95
C SER A 33 -2.13 3.71 7.44
N VAL A 34 -1.45 2.98 8.32
CA VAL A 34 -1.62 3.14 9.78
C VAL A 34 -1.15 4.52 10.24
N LEU A 35 -0.02 5.01 9.72
CA LEU A 35 0.48 6.35 10.02
C LEU A 35 -0.51 7.43 9.59
N ASN A 36 -1.12 7.29 8.42
CA ASN A 36 -2.12 8.23 7.92
C ASN A 36 -3.36 8.30 8.83
N GLU A 37 -3.80 7.16 9.36
CA GLU A 37 -4.91 7.10 10.31
C GLU A 37 -4.57 7.84 11.60
N ILE A 38 -3.38 7.59 12.16
CA ILE A 38 -2.89 8.27 13.38
C ILE A 38 -2.79 9.78 13.16
N ILE A 39 -2.22 10.22 12.04
CA ILE A 39 -2.08 11.66 11.71
C ILE A 39 -3.46 12.32 11.59
N THR A 40 -4.39 11.67 10.89
CA THR A 40 -5.75 12.18 10.74
C THR A 40 -6.47 12.26 12.09
N GLU A 41 -6.31 11.26 12.96
CA GLU A 41 -6.87 11.23 14.32
C GLU A 41 -6.34 12.38 15.18
N ILE A 42 -5.02 12.62 15.13
CA ILE A 42 -4.36 13.72 15.83
C ILE A 42 -4.91 15.06 15.36
N ILE A 43 -5.03 15.28 14.04
CA ILE A 43 -5.55 16.54 13.49
C ILE A 43 -7.01 16.76 13.92
N LYS A 44 -7.87 15.74 13.82
CA LYS A 44 -9.28 15.80 14.25
C LYS A 44 -9.42 16.13 15.73
N THR A 45 -8.53 15.60 16.56
CA THR A 45 -8.54 15.78 18.02
C THR A 45 -8.01 17.17 18.39
N ALA A 46 -6.91 17.61 17.77
CA ALA A 46 -6.31 18.92 17.99
C ALA A 46 -7.22 20.07 17.54
N PHE A 47 -7.97 19.86 16.46
CA PHE A 47 -8.82 20.87 15.84
C PHE A 47 -10.24 20.33 15.62
N PRO A 48 -11.15 20.49 16.58
CA PRO A 48 -12.50 19.95 16.49
C PRO A 48 -13.32 20.53 15.34
N ILE A 49 -12.95 21.70 14.79
CA ILE A 49 -13.55 22.31 13.60
C ILE A 49 -13.41 21.41 12.35
N PHE A 50 -12.41 20.53 12.34
CA PHE A 50 -12.10 19.64 11.24
C PHE A 50 -12.78 18.27 11.32
N LYS A 51 -13.58 17.99 12.37
CA LYS A 51 -14.31 16.72 12.49
C LYS A 51 -15.20 16.43 11.29
N GLY A 52 -15.82 17.45 10.68
CA GLY A 52 -16.63 17.30 9.46
C GLY A 52 -15.82 17.07 8.18
N TYR A 53 -14.51 17.32 8.20
CA TYR A 53 -13.61 17.22 7.04
C TYR A 53 -12.60 16.07 7.17
N ALA A 54 -12.84 15.14 8.10
CA ALA A 54 -11.97 14.01 8.40
C ALA A 54 -11.51 13.24 7.14
N MET A 55 -12.44 12.98 6.22
CA MET A 55 -12.14 12.27 4.97
C MET A 55 -11.20 13.07 4.05
N ILE A 56 -11.43 14.37 3.91
CA ILE A 56 -10.60 15.23 3.06
C ILE A 56 -9.20 15.35 3.66
N ILE A 57 -9.10 15.49 4.97
CA ILE A 57 -7.82 15.55 5.69
C ILE A 57 -7.06 14.24 5.52
N ALA A 58 -7.72 13.09 5.69
CA ALA A 58 -7.10 11.79 5.47
C ALA A 58 -6.53 11.68 4.05
N ILE A 59 -7.31 12.11 3.03
CA ILE A 59 -6.90 12.11 1.62
C ILE A 59 -5.67 13.00 1.40
N VAL A 60 -5.71 14.24 1.88
CA VAL A 60 -4.60 15.18 1.71
C VAL A 60 -3.35 14.68 2.42
N CYS A 61 -3.47 14.21 3.66
CA CYS A 61 -2.35 13.63 4.41
C CYS A 61 -1.78 12.39 3.72
N GLY A 62 -2.63 11.48 3.25
CA GLY A 62 -2.20 10.24 2.59
C GLY A 62 -1.46 10.51 1.30
N VAL A 63 -1.97 11.44 0.48
CA VAL A 63 -1.30 11.88 -0.76
C VAL A 63 0.05 12.52 -0.47
N VAL A 64 0.12 13.43 0.51
CA VAL A 64 1.38 14.08 0.90
C VAL A 64 2.39 13.04 1.39
N LEU A 65 1.98 12.08 2.21
CA LEU A 65 2.85 10.99 2.68
C LEU A 65 3.40 10.15 1.53
N CYS A 66 2.55 9.74 0.58
CA CYS A 66 2.97 8.94 -0.57
C CYS A 66 3.93 9.70 -1.50
N ILE A 67 3.69 10.99 -1.73
CA ILE A 67 4.58 11.84 -2.53
C ILE A 67 5.95 11.97 -1.84
N GLN A 68 5.97 12.25 -0.53
CA GLN A 68 7.21 12.40 0.23
C GLN A 68 7.99 11.09 0.36
N ALA A 69 7.29 9.96 0.52
CA ALA A 69 7.89 8.64 0.57
C ALA A 69 8.27 8.08 -0.82
N GLN A 70 7.80 8.71 -1.90
CA GLN A 70 7.95 8.21 -3.28
C GLN A 70 7.46 6.77 -3.47
N VAL A 71 6.40 6.40 -2.73
CA VAL A 71 5.83 5.04 -2.72
C VAL A 71 4.55 5.01 -3.57
N GLY A 72 4.52 4.11 -4.55
CA GLY A 72 3.38 3.89 -5.44
C GLY A 72 2.96 2.42 -5.47
N LEU A 73 1.70 2.15 -5.15
CA LEU A 73 1.12 0.80 -5.14
C LEU A 73 1.04 0.21 -6.56
N MET A 74 0.74 1.02 -7.57
CA MET A 74 0.63 0.52 -8.95
C MET A 74 1.99 0.06 -9.46
N SER A 75 3.06 0.81 -9.17
CA SER A 75 4.43 0.39 -9.47
C SER A 75 4.81 -0.91 -8.76
N VAL A 76 4.39 -1.10 -7.51
CA VAL A 76 4.63 -2.34 -6.76
C VAL A 76 3.88 -3.52 -7.38
N LEU A 77 2.67 -3.31 -7.88
CA LEU A 77 1.88 -4.32 -8.57
C LEU A 77 2.32 -4.58 -10.03
N GLY A 78 3.36 -3.89 -10.51
CA GLY A 78 3.87 -4.02 -11.87
C GLY A 78 3.08 -3.25 -12.93
N VAL A 79 2.16 -2.37 -12.52
CA VAL A 79 1.42 -1.47 -13.42
C VAL A 79 2.24 -0.19 -13.63
N THR A 80 2.76 -0.01 -14.84
CA THR A 80 3.56 1.17 -15.18
C THR A 80 2.65 2.35 -15.56
N MET A 81 2.55 3.32 -14.66
CA MET A 81 1.86 4.59 -14.92
C MET A 81 2.79 5.54 -15.69
N ARG A 82 2.23 6.30 -16.64
CA ARG A 82 2.99 7.28 -17.45
C ARG A 82 3.66 8.37 -16.60
N SER A 83 3.10 8.68 -15.43
CA SER A 83 3.67 9.66 -14.48
C SER A 83 3.67 9.06 -13.07
N PRO A 84 4.83 9.02 -12.37
CA PRO A 84 4.91 8.47 -11.01
C PRO A 84 4.08 9.26 -10.00
N VAL A 85 3.85 10.55 -10.26
CA VAL A 85 3.02 11.40 -9.40
C VAL A 85 1.56 10.91 -9.34
N ILE A 86 1.04 10.36 -10.44
CA ILE A 86 -0.32 9.82 -10.50
C ILE A 86 -0.42 8.54 -9.65
N ASP A 87 0.62 7.71 -9.67
CA ASP A 87 0.70 6.51 -8.83
C ASP A 87 0.70 6.89 -7.34
N TYR A 88 1.51 7.88 -6.95
CA TYR A 88 1.55 8.37 -5.57
C TYR A 88 0.22 8.98 -5.12
N LEU A 89 -0.47 9.70 -6.01
CA LEU A 89 -1.79 10.27 -5.74
C LEU A 89 -2.82 9.17 -5.48
N LEU A 90 -2.90 8.17 -6.37
CA LEU A 90 -3.83 7.05 -6.23
C LEU A 90 -3.53 6.23 -4.98
N THR A 91 -2.25 5.97 -4.73
CA THR A 91 -1.80 5.25 -3.53
C THR A 91 -2.19 6.02 -2.27
N GLY A 92 -1.96 7.33 -2.26
CA GLY A 92 -2.38 8.24 -1.20
C GLY A 92 -3.87 8.14 -0.90
N VAL A 93 -4.72 8.20 -1.92
CA VAL A 93 -6.18 8.04 -1.77
C VAL A 93 -6.56 6.67 -1.22
N ILE A 94 -5.89 5.60 -1.65
CA ILE A 94 -6.15 4.24 -1.16
C ILE A 94 -5.79 4.12 0.32
N ILE A 95 -4.59 4.55 0.73
CA ILE A 95 -4.15 4.48 2.13
C ILE A 95 -4.97 5.42 3.04
N SER A 96 -5.69 6.38 2.47
CA SER A 96 -6.56 7.31 3.22
C SER A 96 -7.80 6.67 3.81
N ARG A 97 -8.12 5.45 3.38
CA ARG A 97 -9.13 4.61 4.02
C ARG A 97 -8.56 3.84 5.22
N GLY A 98 -7.26 3.92 5.46
CA GLY A 98 -6.61 3.35 6.63
C GLY A 98 -6.64 1.82 6.66
N SER A 99 -6.67 1.28 7.88
CA SER A 99 -6.77 -0.16 8.15
C SER A 99 -8.08 -0.78 7.65
N ASN A 100 -9.12 0.00 7.37
CA ASN A 100 -10.37 -0.52 6.82
C ASN A 100 -10.16 -1.17 5.45
N VAL A 101 -9.34 -0.58 4.57
CA VAL A 101 -9.02 -1.21 3.27
C VAL A 101 -8.28 -2.53 3.47
N ILE A 102 -7.37 -2.60 4.43
CA ILE A 102 -6.64 -3.85 4.73
C ILE A 102 -7.61 -4.92 5.26
N HIS A 103 -8.53 -4.54 6.15
CA HIS A 103 -9.56 -5.43 6.67
C HIS A 103 -10.51 -5.93 5.55
N ASP A 104 -10.91 -5.05 4.64
CA ASP A 104 -11.75 -5.37 3.48
C ASP A 104 -11.01 -6.26 2.46
N LEU A 105 -9.68 -6.16 2.35
CA LEU A 105 -8.88 -7.03 1.50
C LEU A 105 -8.67 -8.41 2.14
N ILE A 106 -8.39 -8.47 3.44
CA ILE A 106 -8.24 -9.73 4.17
C ILE A 106 -9.55 -10.51 4.16
N SER A 107 -10.68 -9.85 4.47
CA SER A 107 -12.00 -10.49 4.47
C SER A 107 -12.45 -10.98 3.09
N GLN A 108 -11.96 -10.39 2.00
CA GLN A 108 -12.19 -10.90 0.64
C GLN A 108 -11.34 -12.11 0.28
N LEU A 109 -10.20 -12.29 0.95
CA LEU A 109 -9.33 -13.45 0.78
C LEU A 109 -9.72 -14.62 1.71
N GLU A 110 -10.53 -14.37 2.74
CA GLU A 110 -11.11 -15.42 3.55
C GLU A 110 -12.13 -16.23 2.73
N PRO A 111 -12.01 -17.58 2.67
CA PRO A 111 -13.00 -18.40 1.99
C PRO A 111 -14.35 -18.19 2.67
N ARG A 112 -15.36 -17.73 1.92
CA ARG A 112 -16.73 -17.59 2.42
C ARG A 112 -17.15 -18.90 3.08
N LYS A 113 -17.28 -18.89 4.41
CA LYS A 113 -17.96 -19.97 5.12
C LYS A 113 -19.45 -19.77 4.87
N SER A 114 -19.99 -20.44 3.85
CA SER A 114 -21.45 -20.50 3.64
C SER A 114 -22.05 -21.35 4.75
N SER A 115 -22.76 -20.70 5.67
CA SER A 115 -23.67 -21.37 6.61
C SER A 115 -25.06 -21.48 5.99
#